data_AF-A0A444ZJN8-F1
#
_entry.id   AF-A0A444ZJN8-F1
#
_cell.length_a   1.000
_cell.length_b   1.000
_cell.length_c   1.000
_cell.angle_alpha   90.00
_cell.angle_beta   90.00
_cell.angle_gamma   90.00
#
_symmetry.space_group_name_H-M   'P 1'
#
loop_
_entity.id
_entity.type
_entity.pdbx_description
1 polymer ?
#
loop_
_entity_poly.entity_id
_entity_poly.type
_entity_poly.pdbx_seq_one_letter_code
_entity_poly.pdbx_strand_id
1 'polypeptide(L)'
;MASPAKMQEQVLEINLISAQGLQPPSSPRQRLQTYALTWIDPSTKLRTRVDNVGGHNPTWNDKFLASDTSGISVAIYAVGTFRLIGTVRFLISNILSSPADPDAARTPCFSAVQILRSSGRFHDVMNIGAMVVEASDFPALHKISAIGYRDLMGMKIKHHRRKRNRSPRRRR
;
A
#
# COMPACT_ATOMS: atom_id res chain seq x y z
N MET A 1 19.66 35.57 9.46
CA MET A 1 18.35 34.89 9.56
C MET A 1 18.40 33.68 8.64
N ALA A 2 18.46 32.47 9.19
CA ALA A 2 18.42 31.25 8.39
C ALA A 2 16.97 31.04 7.89
N SER A 3 16.81 30.97 6.57
CA SER A 3 15.55 30.55 5.95
C SER A 3 15.20 29.15 6.47
N PRO A 4 13.96 28.86 6.90
CA PRO A 4 13.62 27.49 7.28
C PRO A 4 13.82 26.63 6.05
N ALA A 5 14.71 25.64 6.13
CA ALA A 5 14.82 24.60 5.12
C ALA A 5 13.41 24.09 4.89
N LYS A 6 12.91 24.31 3.67
CA LYS A 6 11.63 23.79 3.21
C LYS A 6 11.80 22.27 3.27
N MET A 7 11.45 21.64 4.40
CA MET A 7 11.38 20.20 4.51
C MET A 7 10.38 19.80 3.42
N GLN A 8 10.91 19.35 2.29
CA GLN A 8 10.12 18.70 1.27
C GLN A 8 9.54 17.49 1.98
N GLU A 9 8.28 17.60 2.39
CA GLU A 9 7.59 16.54 3.07
C GLU A 9 7.57 15.37 2.07
N GLN A 10 8.31 14.31 2.41
CA GLN A 10 8.46 13.15 1.55
C GLN A 10 7.34 12.18 1.89
N VAL A 11 6.71 11.63 0.87
CA VAL A 11 5.67 10.62 0.99
C VAL A 11 6.20 9.34 0.38
N LEU A 12 5.78 8.22 0.94
CA LEU A 12 6.10 6.90 0.41
C LEU A 12 4.96 6.40 -0.45
N GLU A 13 5.28 5.96 -1.66
CA GLU A 13 4.40 5.09 -2.42
C GLU A 13 4.83 3.64 -2.19
N ILE A 14 3.89 2.82 -1.71
CA ILE A 14 4.08 1.39 -1.51
C ILE A 14 3.17 0.62 -2.47
N ASN A 15 3.72 -0.38 -3.14
CA ASN A 15 3.00 -1.33 -3.98
C ASN A 15 3.04 -2.73 -3.35
N LEU A 16 1.88 -3.28 -3.01
CA LEU A 16 1.75 -4.67 -2.62
C LEU A 16 1.50 -5.51 -3.87
N ILE A 17 2.56 -6.13 -4.40
CA ILE A 17 2.56 -6.71 -5.74
C ILE A 17 1.91 -8.09 -5.71
N SER A 18 2.54 -9.03 -5.00
CA SER A 18 2.14 -10.43 -5.02
C SER A 18 2.62 -11.18 -3.78
N ALA A 19 2.12 -12.40 -3.60
CA ALA A 19 2.70 -13.39 -2.71
C ALA A 19 2.92 -14.72 -3.44
N GLN A 20 3.75 -15.59 -2.89
CA GLN A 20 4.10 -16.89 -3.45
C GLN A 20 4.12 -17.95 -2.36
N GLY A 21 3.68 -19.16 -2.72
CA GLY A 21 3.73 -20.33 -1.83
C GLY A 21 2.66 -20.39 -0.74
N LEU A 22 1.67 -19.49 -0.75
CA LEU A 22 0.67 -19.40 0.32
C LEU A 22 0.02 -20.75 0.61
N GLN A 23 -0.17 -21.03 1.91
CA GLN A 23 -0.71 -22.31 2.34
C GLN A 23 -2.10 -22.57 1.71
N PRO A 24 -2.33 -23.78 1.17
CA PRO A 24 -3.60 -24.16 0.59
C PRO A 24 -4.80 -24.00 1.56
N PRO A 25 -6.01 -23.85 1.00
CA PRO A 25 -7.24 -23.93 1.79
C PRO A 25 -7.40 -25.34 2.35
N SER A 26 -8.15 -25.47 3.45
CA SER A 26 -8.34 -26.77 4.12
C SER A 26 -9.06 -27.79 3.25
N SER A 27 -9.82 -27.34 2.23
CA SER A 27 -10.48 -28.19 1.26
C SER A 27 -9.85 -28.03 -0.12
N PRO A 28 -9.41 -29.11 -0.80
CA PRO A 28 -8.81 -29.06 -2.13
C PRO A 28 -9.79 -28.63 -3.23
N ARG A 29 -11.10 -28.65 -2.96
CA ARG A 29 -12.13 -28.15 -3.91
C ARG A 29 -12.32 -26.63 -3.82
N GLN A 30 -11.83 -25.99 -2.76
CA GLN A 30 -11.96 -24.56 -2.57
C GLN A 30 -10.85 -23.83 -3.31
N ARG A 31 -11.21 -22.90 -4.17
CA ARG A 31 -10.22 -21.98 -4.75
C ARG A 31 -9.78 -20.99 -3.68
N LEU A 32 -8.47 -20.88 -3.46
CA LEU A 32 -7.93 -19.87 -2.56
C LEU A 32 -8.05 -18.49 -3.22
N GLN A 33 -8.76 -17.59 -2.56
CA GLN A 33 -8.89 -16.19 -2.94
C GLN A 33 -8.39 -15.36 -1.77
N THR A 34 -7.57 -14.34 -2.04
CA THR A 34 -6.92 -13.60 -0.96
C THR A 34 -6.96 -12.10 -1.16
N TYR A 35 -6.95 -11.37 -0.06
CA TYR A 35 -6.67 -9.95 -0.03
C TYR A 35 -5.70 -9.67 1.12
N ALA A 36 -4.99 -8.55 1.03
CA ALA A 36 -4.14 -8.07 2.10
C ALA A 36 -4.76 -6.84 2.78
N LEU A 37 -4.53 -6.75 4.09
CA LEU A 37 -4.68 -5.52 4.87
C LEU A 37 -3.28 -4.99 5.15
N THR A 38 -3.09 -3.69 4.99
CA THR A 38 -1.82 -3.01 5.28
C THR A 38 -2.05 -1.79 6.14
N TRP A 39 -1.14 -1.53 7.09
CA TRP A 39 -1.24 -0.39 8.00
C TRP A 39 0.11 -0.02 8.61
N ILE A 40 0.20 1.24 9.02
CA ILE A 40 1.23 1.76 9.92
C ILE A 40 0.64 1.84 11.32
N ASP A 41 -0.44 2.62 11.47
CA ASP A 41 -1.31 2.60 12.65
C ASP A 41 -2.40 1.53 12.48
N PRO A 42 -2.52 0.54 13.39
CA PRO A 42 -3.57 -0.47 13.38
C PRO A 42 -5.01 0.08 13.32
N SER A 43 -5.24 1.34 13.73
CA SER A 43 -6.52 2.04 13.63
C SER A 43 -6.90 2.39 12.18
N THR A 44 -5.90 2.56 11.30
CA THR A 44 -6.07 2.93 9.89
C THR A 44 -5.57 1.83 8.96
N LYS A 45 -6.41 0.83 8.70
CA LYS A 45 -6.08 -0.27 7.77
C LYS A 45 -6.54 0.03 6.35
N LEU A 46 -5.65 -0.18 5.40
CA LEU A 46 -5.93 -0.14 3.96
C LEU A 46 -6.07 -1.56 3.43
N ARG A 47 -6.94 -1.76 2.45
CA ARG A 47 -7.28 -3.09 1.93
C ARG A 47 -6.98 -3.18 0.44
N THR A 48 -6.34 -4.26 0.01
CA THR A 48 -6.16 -4.56 -1.42
C THR A 48 -7.46 -5.04 -2.08
N ARG A 49 -7.46 -5.11 -3.42
CA ARG A 49 -8.38 -5.97 -4.17
C ARG A 49 -8.23 -7.41 -3.72
N VAL A 50 -9.31 -8.16 -3.92
CA VAL A 50 -9.25 -9.61 -3.84
C VAL A 50 -8.61 -10.11 -5.13
N ASP A 51 -7.57 -10.93 -4.99
CA ASP A 51 -7.15 -11.79 -6.08
C ASP A 51 -8.01 -13.07 -6.07
N ASN A 52 -8.71 -13.28 -7.18
CA ASN A 52 -9.59 -14.43 -7.38
C ASN A 52 -8.92 -15.54 -8.19
N VAL A 53 -7.73 -15.28 -8.75
CA VAL A 53 -7.14 -16.12 -9.79
C VAL A 53 -5.91 -16.87 -9.31
N GLY A 54 -4.96 -16.17 -8.69
CA GLY A 54 -3.59 -16.63 -8.42
C GLY A 54 -3.46 -17.70 -7.34
N GLY A 55 -4.49 -17.93 -6.52
CA GLY A 55 -4.51 -19.05 -5.58
C GLY A 55 -3.40 -18.96 -4.54
N HIS A 56 -2.45 -19.91 -4.59
CA HIS A 56 -1.26 -19.91 -3.73
C HIS A 56 -0.25 -18.82 -4.09
N ASN A 57 -0.37 -18.22 -5.29
CA ASN A 57 0.52 -17.19 -5.80
C ASN A 57 -0.28 -15.94 -6.20
N PRO A 58 -0.95 -15.26 -5.25
CA PRO A 58 -1.85 -14.17 -5.59
C PRO A 58 -1.10 -12.94 -6.10
N THR A 59 -1.74 -12.19 -6.98
CA THR A 59 -1.25 -10.89 -7.46
C THR A 59 -2.30 -9.83 -7.20
N TRP A 60 -1.99 -8.87 -6.31
CA TRP A 60 -2.89 -7.77 -5.99
C TRP A 60 -2.54 -6.50 -6.77
N ASN A 61 -1.24 -6.18 -6.84
CA ASN A 61 -0.69 -4.99 -7.47
C ASN A 61 -1.42 -3.69 -7.08
N ASP A 62 -1.72 -3.57 -5.78
CA ASP A 62 -2.43 -2.42 -5.23
C ASP A 62 -1.44 -1.45 -4.56
N LYS A 63 -1.60 -0.16 -4.88
CA LYS A 63 -0.74 0.93 -4.42
C LYS A 63 -1.39 1.76 -3.32
N PHE A 64 -0.56 2.20 -2.39
CA PHE A 64 -0.94 3.04 -1.25
C PHE A 64 0.12 4.11 -1.01
N LEU A 65 -0.29 5.23 -0.44
CA LEU A 65 0.61 6.28 -0.01
C LEU A 65 0.65 6.32 1.51
N ALA A 66 1.83 6.63 2.07
CA ALA A 66 2.04 6.76 3.50
C ALA A 66 2.93 7.97 3.82
N SER A 67 2.65 8.66 4.92
CA SER A 67 3.42 9.82 5.39
C SER A 67 4.58 9.45 6.33
N ASP A 68 4.68 8.19 6.76
CA ASP A 68 5.64 7.74 7.78
C ASP A 68 6.44 6.50 7.30
N THR A 69 7.71 6.45 7.70
CA THR A 69 8.72 5.43 7.37
C THR A 69 8.90 4.38 8.48
N SER A 70 8.24 4.55 9.64
CA SER A 70 8.48 3.80 10.89
C SER A 70 8.18 2.29 10.85
N GLY A 71 7.54 1.80 9.78
CA GLY A 71 7.37 0.39 9.49
C GLY A 71 5.94 0.03 9.10
N ILE A 72 5.80 -0.87 8.13
CA ILE A 72 4.52 -1.28 7.57
C ILE A 72 4.24 -2.72 7.97
N SER A 73 3.02 -2.93 8.43
CA SER A 73 2.48 -4.25 8.75
C SER A 73 1.46 -4.66 7.69
N VAL A 74 1.55 -5.90 7.25
CA VAL A 74 0.64 -6.51 6.28
C VAL A 74 0.09 -7.81 6.86
N ALA A 75 -1.21 -8.05 6.69
CA ALA A 75 -1.84 -9.32 6.98
C ALA A 75 -2.64 -9.82 5.78
N ILE A 76 -2.40 -11.06 5.39
CA ILE A 76 -3.03 -11.71 4.24
C ILE A 76 -4.19 -12.58 4.74
N TYR A 77 -5.37 -12.38 4.17
CA TYR A 77 -6.58 -13.09 4.55
C TYR A 77 -7.16 -13.86 3.38
N ALA A 78 -7.70 -15.04 3.67
CA ALA A 78 -8.53 -15.80 2.73
C ALA A 78 -9.98 -15.27 2.74
N VAL A 79 -10.56 -15.15 1.55
CA VAL A 79 -11.97 -14.77 1.37
C VAL A 79 -12.89 -15.93 1.77
N GLY A 80 -14.06 -15.59 2.32
CA GLY A 80 -15.09 -16.54 2.72
C GLY A 80 -14.89 -17.15 4.11
N THR A 81 -13.64 -17.40 4.52
CA THR A 81 -13.31 -17.94 5.85
C THR A 81 -12.73 -16.89 6.81
N PHE A 82 -12.36 -15.71 6.30
CA PHE A 82 -11.64 -14.67 7.05
C PHE A 82 -10.40 -15.20 7.78
N ARG A 83 -9.84 -16.31 7.29
CA ARG A 83 -8.68 -16.97 7.89
C ARG A 83 -7.42 -16.15 7.61
N LEU A 84 -6.67 -15.83 8.67
CA LEU A 84 -5.33 -15.27 8.54
C LEU A 84 -4.40 -16.31 7.93
N ILE A 85 -3.84 -16.00 6.77
CA ILE A 85 -2.86 -16.86 6.07
C ILE A 85 -1.46 -16.59 6.57
N GLY A 86 -1.13 -15.31 6.75
CA GLY A 86 0.16 -14.91 7.29
C GLY A 86 0.27 -13.39 7.43
N THR A 87 1.34 -12.98 8.09
CA THR A 87 1.66 -11.58 8.34
C THR A 87 3.08 -11.27 7.89
N VAL A 88 3.31 -10.00 7.59
CA VAL A 88 4.62 -9.45 7.26
C VAL A 88 4.75 -8.13 8.02
N ARG A 89 5.93 -7.86 8.57
CA ARG A 89 6.31 -6.53 9.02
C ARG A 89 7.66 -6.17 8.40
N PHE A 90 7.75 -5.02 7.76
CA PHE A 90 8.99 -4.53 7.18
C PHE A 90 9.20 -3.05 7.47
N LEU A 91 10.46 -2.64 7.53
CA LEU A 91 10.85 -1.24 7.60
C LEU A 91 11.08 -0.72 6.19
N ILE A 92 10.62 0.50 5.92
CA ILE A 92 10.79 1.10 4.59
C ILE A 92 12.27 1.37 4.28
N SER A 93 13.05 1.69 5.30
CA SER A 93 14.51 1.84 5.21
C SER A 93 15.21 0.60 4.68
N ASN A 94 14.60 -0.59 4.77
CA ASN A 94 15.20 -1.83 4.28
C ASN A 94 14.93 -2.07 2.80
N ILE A 95 13.99 -1.34 2.19
CA ILE A 95 13.61 -1.47 0.78
C ILE A 95 14.26 -0.36 -0.03
N LEU A 96 14.26 0.86 0.49
CA LEU A 96 14.81 2.02 -0.19
C LEU A 96 16.32 2.09 0.03
N SER A 97 17.07 2.30 -1.05
CA SER A 97 18.49 2.59 -1.00
C SER A 97 18.75 3.95 -0.33
N SER A 98 19.90 4.07 0.36
CA SER A 98 20.30 5.28 1.10
C SER A 98 20.16 6.56 0.24
N PRO A 99 19.59 7.65 0.79
CA PRO A 99 19.25 8.89 0.07
C PRO A 99 20.46 9.77 -0.28
N ALA A 100 21.65 9.19 -0.45
CA ALA A 100 22.85 9.92 -0.84
C ALA A 100 22.70 10.62 -2.21
N ASP A 101 21.77 10.12 -3.03
CA ASP A 101 21.34 10.75 -4.27
C ASP A 101 19.80 10.98 -4.23
N PRO A 102 19.33 12.23 -4.22
CA PRO A 102 17.89 12.56 -4.20
C PRO A 102 17.15 12.11 -5.47
N ASP A 103 17.84 11.92 -6.61
CA ASP A 103 17.23 11.34 -7.81
C ASP A 103 17.13 9.82 -7.71
N ALA A 104 18.07 9.16 -7.02
CA ALA A 104 17.98 7.73 -6.72
C ALA A 104 16.81 7.40 -5.78
N ALA A 105 16.46 8.30 -4.85
CA ALA A 105 15.32 8.14 -3.95
C ALA A 105 13.96 8.08 -4.66
N ARG A 106 13.88 8.62 -5.89
CA ARG A 106 12.68 8.58 -6.75
C ARG A 106 12.58 7.32 -7.60
N THR A 107 13.62 6.48 -7.60
CA THR A 107 13.61 5.22 -8.33
C THR A 107 12.82 4.17 -7.55
N PRO A 108 11.86 3.46 -8.18
CA PRO A 108 11.18 2.34 -7.54
C PRO A 108 12.16 1.23 -7.14
N CYS A 109 12.16 0.89 -5.86
CA CYS A 109 12.86 -0.26 -5.32
C CYS A 109 11.89 -1.42 -5.11
N PHE A 110 12.38 -2.64 -5.26
CA PHE A 110 11.59 -3.86 -5.08
C PHE A 110 12.27 -4.78 -4.07
N SER A 111 11.48 -5.41 -3.22
CA SER A 111 11.97 -6.34 -2.21
C SER A 111 11.05 -7.55 -2.09
N ALA A 112 11.65 -8.67 -1.71
CA ALA A 112 10.98 -9.91 -1.40
C ALA A 112 11.11 -10.16 0.10
N VAL A 113 9.98 -10.16 0.81
CA VAL A 113 9.93 -10.29 2.28
C VAL A 113 9.23 -11.59 2.67
N GLN A 114 9.74 -12.25 3.70
CA GLN A 114 9.18 -13.52 4.17
C GLN A 114 7.87 -13.29 4.93
N ILE A 115 6.90 -14.17 4.67
CA ILE A 115 5.60 -14.16 5.35
C ILE A 115 5.66 -15.12 6.55
N LEU A 116 5.31 -14.60 7.72
CA LEU A 116 5.13 -15.36 8.95
C LEU A 116 3.74 -15.97 8.98
N ARG A 117 3.67 -17.30 9.01
CA ARG A 117 2.39 -18.00 9.24
C ARG A 117 2.04 -18.02 10.72
N SER A 118 0.76 -18.25 11.04
CA SER A 118 0.30 -18.50 12.41
C SER A 118 1.02 -19.69 13.07
N SER A 119 1.53 -20.63 12.28
CA SER A 119 2.34 -21.75 12.75
C SER A 119 3.78 -21.38 13.13
N GLY A 120 4.19 -20.11 13.01
CA GLY A 120 5.56 -19.65 13.25
C GLY A 120 6.55 -19.94 12.11
N ARG A 121 6.10 -20.54 11.00
CA ARG A 121 6.97 -20.93 9.88
C ARG A 121 7.01 -19.84 8.80
N PHE A 122 8.18 -19.65 8.20
CA PHE A 122 8.40 -18.79 7.02
C PHE A 122 8.62 -19.66 5.79
N HIS A 123 7.58 -19.89 4.98
CA HIS A 123 7.69 -20.68 3.74
C HIS A 123 7.18 -19.92 2.52
N ASP A 124 6.67 -18.72 2.72
CA ASP A 124 5.98 -17.93 1.71
C ASP A 124 6.70 -16.59 1.58
N VAL A 125 6.64 -16.01 0.39
CA VAL A 125 7.31 -14.74 0.07
C VAL A 125 6.28 -13.75 -0.41
N MET A 126 6.40 -12.50 0.04
CA MET A 126 5.64 -11.37 -0.48
C MET A 126 6.57 -10.46 -1.27
N ASN A 127 6.18 -10.12 -2.50
CA ASN A 127 6.89 -9.16 -3.33
C ASN A 127 6.25 -7.79 -3.14
N ILE A 128 7.09 -6.79 -2.83
CA ILE A 128 6.67 -5.42 -2.57
C ILE A 128 7.53 -4.44 -3.35
N GLY A 129 6.95 -3.31 -3.73
CA GLY A 129 7.66 -2.17 -4.31
C GLY A 129 7.50 -0.95 -3.42
N ALA A 130 8.51 -0.09 -3.39
CA ALA A 130 8.45 1.19 -2.69
C ALA A 130 9.23 2.28 -3.45
N MET A 131 8.78 3.52 -3.36
CA MET A 131 9.55 4.70 -3.78
C MET A 131 9.18 5.93 -2.96
N VAL A 132 10.05 6.94 -2.98
CA VAL A 132 9.77 8.25 -2.41
C VAL A 132 9.16 9.16 -3.48
N VAL A 133 8.08 9.84 -3.12
CA VAL A 133 7.39 10.85 -3.93
C VAL A 133 7.28 12.15 -3.15
N GLU A 134 7.06 13.27 -3.85
CA GLU A 134 6.87 14.56 -3.18
C GLU A 134 5.46 14.67 -2.56
N ALA A 135 5.33 15.16 -1.33
CA ALA A 135 4.01 15.38 -0.71
C ALA A 135 3.18 16.44 -1.45
N SER A 136 3.84 17.35 -2.19
CA SER A 136 3.19 18.38 -3.01
C SER A 136 2.21 17.79 -4.02
N ASP A 137 2.50 16.59 -4.54
CA ASP A 137 1.64 15.84 -5.46
C ASP A 137 0.39 15.26 -4.77
N PHE A 138 0.43 15.15 -3.44
CA PHE A 138 -0.56 14.46 -2.62
C PHE A 138 -0.98 15.25 -1.37
N PRO A 139 -1.61 16.44 -1.54
CA PRO A 139 -1.98 17.31 -0.42
C PRO A 139 -3.00 16.68 0.56
N ALA A 140 -3.64 15.56 0.18
CA ALA A 140 -4.57 14.82 1.05
C ALA A 140 -3.87 14.13 2.23
N LEU A 141 -2.54 13.92 2.18
CA LEU A 141 -1.78 13.19 3.20
C LEU A 141 -1.38 14.01 4.42
N HIS A 142 -1.42 15.35 4.36
CA HIS A 142 -1.08 16.21 5.52
C HIS A 142 -1.92 15.94 6.79
N LYS A 143 -3.04 15.20 6.68
CA LYS A 143 -3.95 14.89 7.80
C LYS A 143 -4.20 13.39 7.98
N ILE A 144 -3.62 12.53 7.14
CA ILE A 144 -3.90 11.10 7.11
C ILE A 144 -2.59 10.36 6.97
N SER A 145 -2.34 9.42 7.88
CA SER A 145 -1.11 8.61 7.91
C SER A 145 -0.91 7.77 6.65
N ALA A 146 -1.99 7.28 6.05
CA ALA A 146 -1.95 6.51 4.81
C ALA A 146 -3.27 6.58 4.02
N ILE A 147 -3.19 6.48 2.70
CA ILE A 147 -4.37 6.42 1.81
C ILE A 147 -4.14 5.44 0.65
N GLY A 148 -5.17 4.67 0.29
CA GLY A 148 -5.14 3.84 -0.90
C GLY A 148 -5.37 4.65 -2.17
N TYR A 149 -4.68 4.29 -3.26
CA TYR A 149 -4.83 4.97 -4.55
C TYR A 149 -6.29 4.99 -5.04
N ARG A 150 -7.08 3.96 -4.73
CA ARG A 150 -8.50 3.91 -5.09
C ARG A 150 -9.30 5.01 -4.41
N ASP A 151 -9.07 5.21 -3.12
CA ASP A 151 -9.78 6.21 -2.33
C ASP A 151 -9.32 7.61 -2.74
N LEU A 152 -8.01 7.78 -2.99
CA LEU A 152 -7.44 9.01 -3.53
C LEU A 152 -8.08 9.39 -4.88
N MET A 153 -8.18 8.44 -5.81
CA MET A 153 -8.80 8.68 -7.12
C MET A 153 -10.31 8.94 -6.99
N GLY A 154 -11.00 8.24 -6.08
CA GLY A 154 -12.39 8.52 -5.74
C GLY A 154 -12.61 9.93 -5.19
N MET A 155 -11.68 10.45 -4.39
CA MET A 155 -11.70 11.83 -3.90
C MET A 155 -11.53 12.85 -5.03
N LYS A 156 -10.58 12.64 -5.96
CA LYS A 156 -10.35 13.53 -7.12
C LYS A 156 -11.58 13.65 -8.01
N ILE A 157 -12.29 12.55 -8.28
CA ILE A 157 -13.54 12.54 -9.07
C ILE A 157 -14.63 13.38 -8.40
N LYS A 158 -14.83 13.22 -7.08
CA LYS A 158 -15.83 14.01 -6.32
C LYS A 158 -15.52 15.51 -6.35
N HIS A 159 -14.24 15.88 -6.27
CA HIS A 159 -13.80 17.28 -6.32
C HIS A 159 -14.04 17.91 -7.70
N HIS A 160 -13.70 17.21 -8.79
CA HIS A 160 -14.00 17.68 -10.15
C HIS A 160 -15.49 17.87 -10.37
N ARG A 161 -16.33 16.95 -9.89
CA ARG A 161 -17.79 17.07 -10.02
C ARG A 161 -18.34 18.28 -9.25
N ARG A 162 -17.83 18.55 -8.04
CA ARG A 162 -18.18 19.75 -7.26
C ARG A 162 -17.73 21.04 -7.94
N LYS A 163 -16.51 21.08 -8.50
CA LYS A 163 -16.00 22.25 -9.23
C LYS A 163 -16.83 22.53 -10.49
N ARG A 164 -17.21 21.50 -11.25
CA ARG A 164 -18.09 21.63 -12.43
C ARG A 164 -19.48 22.15 -12.06
N ASN A 165 -20.04 21.69 -10.94
CA ASN A 165 -21.36 22.14 -10.47
C ASN A 165 -21.34 23.56 -9.86
N ARG A 166 -20.17 24.12 -9.55
CA ARG A 166 -20.00 25.49 -9.04
C ARG A 166 -19.64 26.51 -10.13
N SER A 167 -19.52 26.09 -11.38
CA SER A 167 -19.42 27.02 -12.51
C SER A 167 -20.68 27.90 -12.53
N PRO A 168 -20.57 29.24 -12.57
CA PRO A 168 -21.75 30.08 -12.64
C PRO A 168 -22.48 29.74 -13.94
N ARG A 169 -23.75 29.36 -13.84
CA ARG A 169 -24.65 29.39 -14.99
C ARG A 169 -24.62 30.84 -15.49
N ARG A 170 -23.97 31.07 -16.63
CA ARG A 170 -24.12 32.33 -17.37
C ARG A 170 -25.61 32.54 -17.58
N ARG A 171 -26.20 33.44 -16.79
CA ARG A 171 -27.54 33.93 -17.01
C ARG A 171 -27.49 34.68 -18.35
N ARG A 172 -28.21 34.15 -19.33
CA ARG A 172 -28.60 34.91 -20.52
C ARG A 172 -29.67 35.92 -20.11
#